data_AF-E3I3Q8-F1
#
_entry.id   AF-E3I3Q8-F1
#
_cell.length_a   1.000
_cell.length_b   1.000
_cell.length_c   1.000
_cell.angle_alpha   90.00
_cell.angle_beta   90.00
_cell.angle_gamma   90.00
#
_symmetry.space_group_name_H-M   'P 1'
#
loop_
_entity.id
_entity.type
_entity.pdbx_description
1 polymer ?
#
loop_
_entity_poly.entity_id
_entity_poly.type
_entity_poly.pdbx_seq_one_letter_code
_entity_poly.pdbx_strand_id
1 'polypeptide(L)'
;MSIEPQTEKSDFPNPHEARFHLIGAGISSLAAAAFLIRDGKIAGRNITIYGDQPRPGGSLDQAGSVETGYVARGSRVLEPHYVCTFDLFSTIPALDGSRSVTQDIFACNEALKTNAHARIVRGGKKVDSPAFGLSEEHRLAIINIALSPESVLGSSAVKDHFDEAFFSTGFWTLWATTFAFQPWHSAVEMKRYLMRFVHMMPGFSRLQGFMRTPYNQYDTMVRPLARWLEQRGVRYKTGAAVTDIRFERMEDAQRPASLILERDGAVEEVKLDSNDYTIVTLGSMIDSASTGAMDRPAPFEPNRRGAAWRLWEKIAEGHAEFGKPAAFDNRVDQSKWVSFTGTMRDPAFFRLVKDFTGNVPGEGGLITFADSGWLLSITLPQQPHFIGQPDGVEVFWGYGLTVDRPGNFVKKPMAECTGREIMMEVLGHLKAEDKAAQVLDNAIVIPRTMPYIMAEFLTRAPGDRPHVMPKGWWNLAFAGQFCELSDDTVFTVEYSVRSAQTAVYSLLQLDKAPPPVYKGHHNPVVLYKAFAALMN
;
A
#
# COMPACT_ATOMS: atom_id res chain seq x y z
N MET A 1 3.79 -59.09 -6.57
CA MET A 1 4.54 -58.04 -7.31
C MET A 1 4.11 -56.71 -6.73
N SER A 2 4.93 -56.16 -5.84
CA SER A 2 4.74 -54.83 -5.28
C SER A 2 5.12 -53.83 -6.36
N ILE A 3 4.18 -53.00 -6.78
CA ILE A 3 4.44 -51.90 -7.70
C ILE A 3 4.90 -50.73 -6.81
N GLU A 4 6.21 -50.51 -6.76
CA GLU A 4 6.76 -49.26 -6.23
C GLU A 4 6.26 -48.09 -7.09
N PRO A 5 5.84 -46.96 -6.51
CA PRO A 5 5.57 -45.77 -7.29
C PRO A 5 6.90 -45.24 -7.82
N GLN A 6 7.06 -45.24 -9.14
CA GLN A 6 8.09 -44.43 -9.80
C GLN A 6 7.78 -42.96 -9.50
N THR A 7 8.53 -42.37 -8.57
CA THR A 7 8.67 -40.91 -8.49
C THR A 7 9.36 -40.47 -9.77
N GLU A 8 8.61 -39.88 -10.70
CA GLU A 8 9.19 -39.09 -11.78
C GLU A 8 10.17 -38.09 -11.15
N LYS A 9 11.46 -38.20 -11.53
CA LYS A 9 12.44 -37.17 -11.20
C LYS A 9 11.95 -35.88 -11.85
N SER A 10 11.60 -34.90 -11.04
CA SER A 10 11.50 -33.51 -11.49
C SER A 10 12.79 -33.14 -12.22
N ASP A 11 12.71 -32.77 -13.49
CA ASP A 11 13.84 -32.19 -14.25
C ASP A 11 14.30 -30.83 -13.69
N PHE A 12 13.57 -30.28 -12.71
CA PHE A 12 13.95 -29.07 -12.00
C PHE A 12 14.89 -29.35 -10.82
N PRO A 13 15.90 -28.49 -10.60
CA PRO A 13 16.88 -28.66 -9.53
C PRO A 13 16.25 -28.64 -8.14
N ASN A 14 16.87 -29.35 -7.19
CA ASN A 14 16.41 -29.41 -5.80
C ASN A 14 16.43 -28.01 -5.16
N PRO A 15 15.27 -27.41 -4.83
CA PRO A 15 15.22 -26.04 -4.32
C PRO A 15 15.88 -25.91 -2.93
N HIS A 16 16.08 -27.01 -2.18
CA HIS A 16 16.76 -26.96 -0.88
C HIS A 16 18.27 -26.73 -0.99
N GLU A 17 18.86 -26.96 -2.16
CA GLU A 17 20.28 -26.73 -2.45
C GLU A 17 20.51 -25.37 -3.16
N ALA A 18 19.43 -24.73 -3.60
CA ALA A 18 19.44 -23.46 -4.31
C ALA A 18 19.56 -22.23 -3.40
N ARG A 19 19.93 -21.10 -3.98
CA ARG A 19 19.78 -19.77 -3.38
C ARG A 19 18.57 -19.04 -3.94
N PHE A 20 18.02 -18.16 -3.10
CA PHE A 20 16.87 -17.32 -3.44
C PHE A 20 17.26 -15.86 -3.35
N HIS A 21 17.03 -15.14 -4.44
CA HIS A 21 17.37 -13.73 -4.60
C HIS A 21 16.09 -12.90 -4.71
N LEU A 22 15.81 -12.10 -3.69
CA LEU A 22 14.57 -11.34 -3.59
C LEU A 22 14.87 -9.86 -3.81
N ILE A 23 14.37 -9.30 -4.90
CA ILE A 23 14.68 -7.94 -5.34
C ILE A 23 13.59 -6.98 -4.83
N GLY A 24 14.04 -5.95 -4.12
CA GLY A 24 13.20 -5.04 -3.34
C GLY A 24 13.11 -5.50 -1.90
N ALA A 25 13.28 -4.58 -0.94
CA ALA A 25 13.24 -4.89 0.49
C ALA A 25 11.88 -4.50 1.13
N GLY A 26 10.80 -4.51 0.35
CA GLY A 26 9.43 -4.24 0.81
C GLY A 26 8.73 -5.45 1.39
N ILE A 27 7.46 -5.29 1.79
CA ILE A 27 6.67 -6.35 2.44
C ILE A 27 6.49 -7.60 1.58
N SER A 28 6.44 -7.48 0.25
CA SER A 28 6.40 -8.59 -0.71
C SER A 28 7.60 -9.53 -0.52
N SER A 29 8.83 -9.00 -0.57
CA SER A 29 10.04 -9.81 -0.40
C SER A 29 10.21 -10.33 1.02
N LEU A 30 9.87 -9.54 2.04
CA LEU A 30 9.90 -10.03 3.43
C LEU A 30 8.92 -11.20 3.63
N ALA A 31 7.71 -11.11 3.07
CA ALA A 31 6.72 -12.18 3.10
C ALA A 31 7.19 -13.41 2.31
N ALA A 32 7.74 -13.23 1.11
CA ALA A 32 8.27 -14.33 0.31
C ALA A 32 9.39 -15.07 1.05
N ALA A 33 10.34 -14.35 1.67
CA ALA A 33 11.37 -14.97 2.50
C ALA A 33 10.79 -15.78 3.67
N ALA A 34 9.73 -15.28 4.30
CA ALA A 34 9.06 -16.00 5.38
C ALA A 34 8.36 -17.27 4.90
N PHE A 35 7.64 -17.23 3.77
CA PHE A 35 7.02 -18.42 3.19
C PHE A 35 8.05 -19.44 2.70
N LEU A 36 9.17 -18.99 2.10
CA LEU A 36 10.29 -19.86 1.72
C LEU A 36 10.81 -20.66 2.92
N ILE A 37 10.97 -20.01 4.07
CA ILE A 37 11.45 -20.70 5.28
C ILE A 37 10.35 -21.56 5.91
N ARG A 38 9.17 -20.95 6.17
CA ARG A 38 8.10 -21.56 6.94
C ARG A 38 7.48 -22.75 6.21
N ASP A 39 7.16 -22.56 4.94
CA ASP A 39 6.37 -23.50 4.15
C ASP A 39 7.27 -24.27 3.16
N GLY A 40 8.23 -23.58 2.55
CA GLY A 40 9.21 -24.17 1.62
C GLY A 40 10.39 -24.87 2.29
N LYS A 41 10.56 -24.75 3.61
CA LYS A 41 11.68 -25.31 4.39
C LYS A 41 13.07 -24.95 3.82
N ILE A 42 13.18 -23.79 3.19
CA ILE A 42 14.45 -23.24 2.71
C ILE A 42 15.22 -22.69 3.91
N ALA A 43 16.51 -23.03 4.00
CA ALA A 43 17.36 -22.48 5.05
C ALA A 43 17.54 -20.97 4.82
N GLY A 44 17.31 -20.14 5.85
CA GLY A 44 17.37 -18.67 5.69
C GLY A 44 18.71 -18.17 5.15
N ARG A 45 19.83 -18.85 5.46
CA ARG A 45 21.17 -18.55 4.90
C ARG A 45 21.26 -18.63 3.36
N ASN A 46 20.32 -19.32 2.72
CA ASN A 46 20.22 -19.43 1.25
C ASN A 46 19.37 -18.30 0.65
N ILE A 47 18.78 -17.42 1.47
CA ILE A 47 17.90 -16.34 1.03
C ILE A 47 18.63 -15.01 1.17
N THR A 48 18.68 -14.23 0.10
CA THR A 48 19.24 -12.87 0.08
C THR A 48 18.20 -11.86 -0.38
N ILE A 49 17.95 -10.84 0.43
CA ILE A 49 17.06 -9.72 0.10
C ILE A 49 17.90 -8.50 -0.31
N TYR A 50 17.58 -7.93 -1.47
CA TYR A 50 18.24 -6.78 -2.05
C TYR A 50 17.36 -5.54 -1.91
N GLY A 51 17.94 -4.41 -1.50
CA GLY A 51 17.20 -3.17 -1.33
C GLY A 51 18.05 -1.94 -1.62
N ASP A 52 17.48 -0.97 -2.31
CA ASP A 52 18.09 0.34 -2.57
C ASP A 52 18.21 1.18 -1.29
N GLN A 53 17.22 1.07 -0.40
CA GLN A 53 17.23 1.76 0.89
C GLN A 53 18.10 1.02 1.93
N PRO A 54 18.71 1.72 2.90
CA PRO A 54 19.52 1.09 3.94
C PRO A 54 18.76 0.11 4.84
N ARG A 55 17.44 0.33 5.02
CA ARG A 55 16.57 -0.48 5.87
C ARG A 55 15.45 -1.13 5.04
N PRO A 56 15.05 -2.37 5.36
CA PRO A 56 13.87 -2.98 4.75
C PRO A 56 12.60 -2.24 5.18
N GLY A 57 11.52 -2.38 4.42
CA GLY A 57 10.20 -1.82 4.69
C GLY A 57 9.48 -1.36 3.43
N GLY A 58 10.22 -0.84 2.44
CA GLY A 58 9.63 -0.29 1.21
C GLY A 58 8.57 0.75 1.56
N SER A 59 7.38 0.66 0.96
CA SER A 59 6.27 1.59 1.21
C SER A 59 5.78 1.62 2.68
N LEU A 60 6.09 0.60 3.48
CA LEU A 60 5.78 0.55 4.91
C LEU A 60 6.84 1.24 5.78
N ASP A 61 7.85 1.91 5.19
CA ASP A 61 8.87 2.63 5.95
C ASP A 61 8.26 3.80 6.75
N GLN A 62 8.67 3.89 8.02
CA GLN A 62 8.44 5.05 8.86
C GLN A 62 9.70 5.32 9.69
N ALA A 63 9.98 6.59 9.96
CA ALA A 63 11.23 7.03 10.57
C ALA A 63 11.08 8.39 11.28
N GLY A 64 12.19 8.88 11.83
CA GLY A 64 12.28 10.20 12.45
C GLY A 64 12.29 10.14 13.97
N SER A 65 12.29 11.31 14.59
CA SER A 65 12.33 11.51 16.03
C SER A 65 11.56 12.77 16.41
N VAL A 66 11.42 13.03 17.72
CA VAL A 66 10.81 14.27 18.20
C VAL A 66 11.60 15.51 17.77
N GLU A 67 12.93 15.42 17.65
CA GLU A 67 13.81 16.55 17.31
C GLU A 67 13.70 16.93 15.84
N THR A 68 13.73 15.94 14.94
CA THR A 68 13.71 16.18 13.49
C THR A 68 12.31 16.10 12.88
N GLY A 69 11.34 15.61 13.64
CA GLY A 69 10.00 15.23 13.17
C GLY A 69 9.94 13.78 12.70
N TYR A 70 8.81 13.14 12.97
CA TYR A 70 8.45 11.83 12.44
C TYR A 70 7.97 11.92 11.00
N VAL A 71 8.16 10.83 10.25
CA VAL A 71 7.76 10.70 8.86
C VAL A 71 7.09 9.35 8.63
N ALA A 72 5.88 9.39 8.09
CA ALA A 72 5.17 8.24 7.56
C ALA A 72 4.88 8.43 6.06
N ARG A 73 5.02 7.37 5.25
CA ARG A 73 4.61 7.40 3.83
C ARG A 73 3.09 7.39 3.64
N GLY A 74 2.37 6.84 4.61
CA GLY A 74 0.94 6.63 4.52
C GLY A 74 0.39 5.98 5.77
N SER A 75 -0.84 6.34 6.13
CA SER A 75 -1.64 5.60 7.11
C SER A 75 -2.36 4.47 6.40
N ARG A 76 -2.09 3.22 6.78
CA ARG A 76 -2.77 2.05 6.19
C ARG A 76 -3.86 1.54 7.12
N VAL A 77 -4.93 1.06 6.50
CA VAL A 77 -5.99 0.31 7.16
C VAL A 77 -5.85 -1.17 6.79
N LEU A 78 -6.24 -2.03 7.72
CA LEU A 78 -6.43 -3.45 7.47
C LEU A 78 -7.93 -3.75 7.55
N GLU A 79 -8.33 -4.95 7.16
CA GLU A 79 -9.68 -5.47 7.41
C GLU A 79 -9.62 -6.97 7.73
N PRO A 80 -10.62 -7.54 8.43
CA PRO A 80 -10.56 -8.89 8.98
C PRO A 80 -10.26 -10.02 7.98
N HIS A 81 -10.58 -9.83 6.70
CA HIS A 81 -10.38 -10.80 5.61
C HIS A 81 -9.09 -10.58 4.80
N TYR A 82 -8.09 -9.88 5.35
CA TYR A 82 -6.70 -9.93 4.86
C TYR A 82 -6.06 -11.28 5.23
N VAL A 83 -6.62 -12.36 4.67
CA VAL A 83 -6.37 -13.75 5.07
C VAL A 83 -4.92 -14.19 4.88
N CYS A 84 -4.24 -13.78 3.80
CA CYS A 84 -2.83 -14.13 3.61
C CYS A 84 -1.93 -13.34 4.58
N THR A 85 -2.27 -12.07 4.80
CA THR A 85 -1.56 -11.21 5.75
C THR A 85 -1.64 -11.78 7.16
N PHE A 86 -2.84 -12.10 7.63
CA PHE A 86 -3.02 -12.64 8.97
C PHE A 86 -2.51 -14.07 9.12
N ASP A 87 -2.54 -14.89 8.06
CA ASP A 87 -1.87 -16.20 8.03
C ASP A 87 -0.36 -16.06 8.23
N LEU A 88 0.30 -15.18 7.47
CA LEU A 88 1.73 -14.90 7.63
C LEU A 88 2.04 -14.47 9.08
N PHE A 89 1.39 -13.39 9.53
CA PHE A 89 1.68 -12.76 10.81
C PHE A 89 1.17 -13.54 12.03
N SER A 90 0.39 -14.63 11.83
CA SER A 90 0.03 -15.56 12.91
C SER A 90 1.25 -16.31 13.47
N THR A 91 2.31 -16.43 12.66
CA THR A 91 3.54 -17.15 13.01
C THR A 91 4.73 -16.25 13.32
N ILE A 92 4.54 -14.93 13.20
CA ILE A 92 5.57 -13.93 13.48
C ILE A 92 5.31 -13.33 14.87
N PRO A 93 6.22 -13.48 15.83
CA PRO A 93 6.07 -12.85 17.15
C PRO A 93 6.10 -11.32 17.02
N ALA A 94 5.33 -10.63 17.86
CA ALA A 94 5.50 -9.21 18.10
C ALA A 94 6.89 -8.93 18.68
N LEU A 95 7.33 -7.67 18.66
CA LEU A 95 8.71 -7.30 19.06
C LEU A 95 9.03 -7.61 20.53
N ASP A 96 8.03 -7.56 21.41
CA ASP A 96 8.14 -7.94 22.82
C ASP A 96 8.10 -9.46 23.04
N GLY A 97 7.73 -10.24 22.01
CA GLY A 97 7.56 -11.69 22.07
C GLY A 97 6.32 -12.17 22.83
N SER A 98 5.41 -11.28 23.24
CA SER A 98 4.28 -11.65 24.11
C SER A 98 3.20 -12.46 23.38
N ARG A 99 3.03 -12.21 22.08
CA ARG A 99 2.03 -12.85 21.21
C ARG A 99 2.45 -12.72 19.74
N SER A 100 1.68 -13.30 18.82
CA SER A 100 1.90 -13.07 17.38
C SER A 100 1.45 -11.67 16.95
N VAL A 101 2.04 -11.14 15.88
CA VAL A 101 1.63 -9.85 15.30
C VAL A 101 0.14 -9.85 14.95
N THR A 102 -0.39 -10.96 14.43
CA THR A 102 -1.83 -11.10 14.20
C THR A 102 -2.62 -10.94 15.51
N GLN A 103 -2.26 -11.66 16.57
CA GLN A 103 -2.96 -11.53 17.87
C GLN A 103 -2.88 -10.12 18.44
N ASP A 104 -1.77 -9.42 18.24
CA ASP A 104 -1.57 -8.05 18.71
C ASP A 104 -2.47 -7.05 17.97
N ILE A 105 -2.56 -7.18 16.64
CA ILE A 105 -3.48 -6.38 15.82
C ILE A 105 -4.93 -6.65 16.21
N PHE A 106 -5.35 -7.91 16.37
CA PHE A 106 -6.73 -8.23 16.74
C PHE A 106 -7.08 -7.69 18.14
N ALA A 107 -6.20 -7.88 19.13
CA ALA A 107 -6.42 -7.36 20.48
C ALA A 107 -6.53 -5.83 20.52
N CYS A 108 -5.70 -5.12 19.75
CA CYS A 108 -5.81 -3.66 19.60
C CYS A 108 -7.17 -3.24 19.04
N ASN A 109 -7.70 -3.97 18.06
CA ASN A 109 -9.00 -3.66 17.46
C ASN A 109 -10.19 -4.17 18.28
N GLU A 110 -9.98 -5.05 19.27
CA GLU A 110 -10.98 -5.35 20.29
C GLU A 110 -11.07 -4.22 21.32
N ALA A 111 -9.92 -3.67 21.73
CA ALA A 111 -9.84 -2.57 22.69
C ALA A 111 -10.27 -1.22 22.09
N LEU A 112 -9.91 -0.93 20.83
CA LEU A 112 -10.19 0.33 20.15
C LEU A 112 -10.91 0.08 18.83
N LYS A 113 -12.23 0.33 18.82
CA LYS A 113 -13.08 0.12 17.63
C LYS A 113 -13.11 1.37 16.77
N THR A 114 -12.77 1.24 15.48
CA THR A 114 -12.92 2.34 14.51
C THR A 114 -14.40 2.72 14.33
N ASN A 115 -14.73 3.98 14.56
CA ASN A 115 -16.06 4.55 14.35
C ASN A 115 -15.97 6.08 14.22
N ALA A 116 -15.90 6.58 12.98
CA ALA A 116 -15.74 8.00 12.68
C ALA A 116 -17.02 8.80 12.98
N HIS A 117 -16.91 9.87 13.77
CA HIS A 117 -18.00 10.83 14.04
C HIS A 117 -17.89 12.12 13.22
N ALA A 118 -16.79 12.28 12.50
CA ALA A 118 -16.50 13.43 11.66
C ALA A 118 -15.77 12.99 10.36
N ARG A 119 -16.32 11.99 9.68
CA ARG A 119 -15.72 11.43 8.46
C ARG A 119 -15.57 12.48 7.35
N ILE A 120 -16.52 13.42 7.28
CA ILE A 120 -16.52 14.56 6.36
C ILE A 120 -16.65 15.86 7.16
N VAL A 121 -15.93 16.89 6.74
CA VAL A 121 -16.03 18.27 7.22
C VAL A 121 -16.36 19.18 6.05
N ARG A 122 -17.40 20.00 6.21
CA ARG A 122 -17.84 21.00 5.22
C ARG A 122 -18.01 22.36 5.87
N GLY A 123 -17.43 23.40 5.29
CA GLY A 123 -17.50 24.77 5.84
C GLY A 123 -17.11 24.90 7.32
N GLY A 124 -16.21 24.06 7.84
CA GLY A 124 -15.83 24.04 9.27
C GLY A 124 -16.81 23.32 10.20
N LYS A 125 -17.77 22.57 9.65
CA LYS A 125 -18.74 21.77 10.42
C LYS A 125 -18.54 20.29 10.12
N LYS A 126 -18.51 19.45 11.15
CA LYS A 126 -18.50 18.00 10.97
C LYS A 126 -19.83 17.51 10.43
N VAL A 127 -19.77 16.47 9.61
CA VAL A 127 -20.92 15.67 9.18
C VAL A 127 -20.78 14.31 9.86
N ASP A 128 -21.67 14.04 10.81
CA ASP A 128 -21.80 12.70 11.39
C ASP A 128 -22.61 11.81 10.43
N SER A 129 -22.10 10.62 10.15
CA SER A 129 -22.71 9.63 9.26
C SER A 129 -23.13 10.19 7.90
N PRO A 130 -22.19 10.68 7.07
CA PRO A 130 -22.52 11.21 5.76
C PRO A 130 -23.29 10.20 4.92
N ALA A 131 -24.45 10.61 4.41
CA ALA A 131 -25.23 9.86 3.45
C ALA A 131 -24.44 9.65 2.15
N PHE A 132 -24.71 8.58 1.42
CA PHE A 132 -24.06 8.34 0.14
C PHE A 132 -24.56 9.30 -0.93
N GLY A 133 -25.85 9.64 -0.92
CA GLY A 133 -26.42 10.64 -1.83
C GLY A 133 -26.38 10.21 -3.30
N LEU A 134 -26.58 8.91 -3.54
CA LEU A 134 -26.60 8.31 -4.88
C LEU A 134 -28.00 8.43 -5.50
N SER A 135 -28.07 8.85 -6.77
CA SER A 135 -29.30 8.73 -7.57
C SER A 135 -29.57 7.28 -7.96
N GLU A 136 -30.76 7.00 -8.52
CA GLU A 136 -31.06 5.66 -9.06
C GLU A 136 -30.10 5.30 -10.22
N GLU A 137 -29.79 6.25 -11.09
CA GLU A 137 -28.83 6.09 -12.18
C GLU A 137 -27.42 5.77 -11.65
N HIS A 138 -26.98 6.45 -10.59
CA HIS A 138 -25.68 6.18 -9.97
C HIS A 138 -25.61 4.77 -9.37
N ARG A 139 -26.68 4.32 -8.72
CA ARG A 139 -26.76 2.95 -8.14
C ARG A 139 -26.71 1.90 -9.24
N LEU A 140 -27.45 2.10 -10.33
CA LEU A 140 -27.42 1.20 -11.49
C LEU A 140 -26.02 1.15 -12.13
N ALA A 141 -25.35 2.30 -12.26
CA ALA A 141 -23.98 2.35 -12.78
C ALA A 141 -22.98 1.58 -11.88
N ILE A 142 -23.06 1.72 -10.55
CA ILE A 142 -22.26 0.92 -9.60
C ILE A 142 -22.50 -0.58 -9.80
N ILE A 143 -23.76 -1.00 -9.90
CA ILE A 143 -24.14 -2.40 -10.11
C ILE A 143 -23.61 -2.90 -11.46
N ASN A 144 -23.73 -2.10 -12.52
CA ASN A 144 -23.23 -2.44 -13.85
C ASN A 144 -21.72 -2.65 -13.84
N ILE A 145 -20.93 -1.77 -13.21
CA ILE A 145 -19.48 -1.98 -13.06
C ILE A 145 -19.20 -3.28 -12.29
N ALA A 146 -19.87 -3.48 -11.15
CA ALA A 146 -19.65 -4.63 -10.28
C ALA A 146 -19.90 -5.96 -11.02
N LEU A 147 -20.93 -6.02 -11.86
CA LEU A 147 -21.33 -7.23 -12.58
C LEU A 147 -20.66 -7.40 -13.95
N SER A 148 -20.11 -6.34 -14.55
CA SER A 148 -19.48 -6.38 -15.88
C SER A 148 -18.21 -7.24 -15.88
N PRO A 149 -17.99 -8.15 -16.84
CA PRO A 149 -16.69 -8.81 -17.02
C PRO A 149 -15.55 -7.80 -17.15
N GLU A 150 -14.36 -8.11 -16.59
CA GLU A 150 -13.21 -7.20 -16.67
C GLU A 150 -12.81 -6.89 -18.13
N SER A 151 -13.00 -7.83 -19.04
CA SER A 151 -12.77 -7.65 -20.48
C SER A 151 -13.69 -6.62 -21.13
N VAL A 152 -14.91 -6.43 -20.61
CA VAL A 152 -15.86 -5.42 -21.10
C VAL A 152 -15.50 -4.03 -20.59
N LEU A 153 -15.06 -3.93 -19.33
CA LEU A 153 -14.55 -2.67 -18.77
C LEU A 153 -13.24 -2.26 -19.46
N GLY A 154 -12.39 -3.22 -19.83
CA GLY A 154 -11.15 -2.97 -20.55
C GLY A 154 -10.28 -1.91 -19.87
N SER A 155 -9.78 -0.96 -20.67
CA SER A 155 -8.96 0.17 -20.20
C SER A 155 -9.77 1.43 -19.88
N SER A 156 -11.08 1.33 -19.68
CA SER A 156 -11.93 2.48 -19.32
C SER A 156 -11.61 3.03 -17.92
N ALA A 157 -11.84 4.32 -17.76
CA ALA A 157 -11.73 5.03 -16.49
C ALA A 157 -13.07 5.05 -15.75
N VAL A 158 -13.05 5.26 -14.43
CA VAL A 158 -14.27 5.39 -13.61
C VAL A 158 -15.23 6.43 -14.18
N LYS A 159 -14.73 7.61 -14.59
CA LYS A 159 -15.52 8.69 -15.20
C LYS A 159 -16.24 8.33 -16.49
N ASP A 160 -15.85 7.25 -17.17
CA ASP A 160 -16.50 6.83 -18.41
C ASP A 160 -17.83 6.12 -18.13
N HIS A 161 -18.12 5.77 -16.87
CA HIS A 161 -19.30 5.02 -16.44
C HIS A 161 -20.28 5.81 -15.57
N PHE A 162 -19.96 7.07 -15.25
CA PHE A 162 -20.78 7.92 -14.39
C PHE A 162 -20.94 9.32 -14.98
N ASP A 163 -22.05 9.98 -14.66
CA ASP A 163 -22.22 11.40 -14.93
C ASP A 163 -21.34 12.27 -14.00
N GLU A 164 -21.29 13.58 -14.26
CA GLU A 164 -20.52 14.52 -13.43
C GLU A 164 -21.08 14.63 -12.00
N ALA A 165 -22.39 14.47 -11.82
CA ALA A 165 -23.06 14.59 -10.53
C ALA A 165 -22.59 13.52 -9.53
N PHE A 166 -22.27 12.31 -10.01
CA PHE A 166 -21.71 11.23 -9.18
C PHE A 166 -20.47 11.67 -8.41
N PHE A 167 -19.57 12.44 -9.03
CA PHE A 167 -18.32 12.89 -8.43
C PHE A 167 -18.48 13.95 -7.35
N SER A 168 -19.71 14.47 -7.17
CA SER A 168 -20.07 15.39 -6.08
C SER A 168 -20.82 14.69 -4.93
N THR A 169 -21.07 13.39 -5.04
CA THR A 169 -21.81 12.62 -4.02
C THR A 169 -20.99 12.39 -2.75
N GLY A 170 -21.71 12.09 -1.65
CA GLY A 170 -21.07 11.64 -0.41
C GLY A 170 -20.35 10.31 -0.61
N PHE A 171 -20.92 9.40 -1.40
CA PHE A 171 -20.30 8.12 -1.76
C PHE A 171 -18.93 8.33 -2.40
N TRP A 172 -18.85 9.12 -3.48
CA TRP A 172 -17.58 9.34 -4.17
C TRP A 172 -16.56 10.01 -3.25
N THR A 173 -16.97 11.01 -2.47
CA THR A 173 -16.08 11.68 -1.50
C THR A 173 -15.47 10.67 -0.53
N LEU A 174 -16.29 9.77 0.04
CA LEU A 174 -15.85 8.71 0.95
C LEU A 174 -14.97 7.67 0.23
N TRP A 175 -15.34 7.27 -0.98
CA TRP A 175 -14.64 6.28 -1.78
C TRP A 175 -13.24 6.77 -2.19
N ALA A 176 -13.18 7.92 -2.84
CA ALA A 176 -11.96 8.57 -3.28
C ALA A 176 -11.00 8.80 -2.11
N THR A 177 -11.49 9.27 -0.96
CA THR A 177 -10.61 9.55 0.20
C THR A 177 -10.31 8.36 1.08
N THR A 178 -11.03 7.23 0.97
CA THR A 178 -10.63 6.01 1.71
C THR A 178 -9.61 5.21 0.92
N PHE A 179 -9.77 5.17 -0.41
CA PHE A 179 -8.99 4.29 -1.28
C PHE A 179 -8.07 5.03 -2.26
N ALA A 180 -8.01 6.36 -2.19
CA ALA A 180 -7.22 7.21 -3.09
C ALA A 180 -7.60 7.09 -4.58
N PHE A 181 -8.87 6.80 -4.89
CA PHE A 181 -9.37 6.79 -6.26
C PHE A 181 -9.54 8.21 -6.83
N GLN A 182 -9.25 8.34 -8.12
CA GLN A 182 -9.51 9.51 -8.94
C GLN A 182 -10.45 9.15 -10.10
N PRO A 183 -11.16 10.13 -10.70
CA PRO A 183 -12.11 9.84 -11.78
C PRO A 183 -11.46 9.18 -13.02
N TRP A 184 -10.17 9.42 -13.25
CA TRP A 184 -9.40 8.85 -14.37
C TRP A 184 -8.77 7.49 -14.06
N HIS A 185 -8.94 6.94 -12.86
CA HIS A 185 -8.43 5.61 -12.50
C HIS A 185 -9.27 4.49 -13.12
N SER A 186 -8.71 3.28 -13.13
CA SER A 186 -9.25 2.08 -13.76
C SER A 186 -10.63 1.70 -13.21
N ALA A 187 -11.61 1.54 -14.11
CA ALA A 187 -12.91 0.97 -13.78
C ALA A 187 -12.79 -0.50 -13.33
N VAL A 188 -11.80 -1.25 -13.83
CA VAL A 188 -11.51 -2.62 -13.39
C VAL A 188 -11.08 -2.65 -11.93
N GLU A 189 -10.22 -1.73 -11.48
CA GLU A 189 -9.88 -1.66 -10.05
C GLU A 189 -11.10 -1.25 -9.21
N MET A 190 -11.91 -0.28 -9.66
CA MET A 190 -13.15 0.06 -8.95
C MET A 190 -14.08 -1.16 -8.81
N LYS A 191 -14.27 -1.96 -9.88
CA LYS A 191 -15.01 -3.23 -9.82
C LYS A 191 -14.43 -4.16 -8.77
N ARG A 192 -13.11 -4.40 -8.78
CA ARG A 192 -12.45 -5.29 -7.82
C ARG A 192 -12.69 -4.82 -6.39
N TYR A 193 -12.58 -3.52 -6.11
CA TYR A 193 -12.87 -2.96 -4.79
C TYR A 193 -14.32 -3.13 -4.36
N LEU A 194 -15.28 -2.84 -5.26
CA LEU A 194 -16.71 -3.04 -4.98
C LEU A 194 -17.00 -4.50 -4.61
N MET A 195 -16.44 -5.45 -5.35
CA MET A 195 -16.65 -6.88 -5.13
C MET A 195 -15.90 -7.43 -3.92
N ARG A 196 -14.66 -6.95 -3.68
CA ARG A 196 -13.77 -7.38 -2.60
C ARG A 196 -14.23 -6.88 -1.24
N PHE A 197 -14.79 -5.67 -1.16
CA PHE A 197 -15.16 -5.00 0.08
C PHE A 197 -16.67 -4.78 0.25
N VAL A 198 -17.52 -5.48 -0.52
CA VAL A 198 -18.98 -5.38 -0.40
C VAL A 198 -19.51 -5.56 1.03
N HIS A 199 -18.85 -6.42 1.82
CA HIS A 199 -19.20 -6.67 3.23
C HIS A 199 -18.90 -5.50 4.17
N MET A 200 -18.07 -4.56 3.74
CA MET A 200 -17.71 -3.35 4.49
C MET A 200 -18.67 -2.19 4.22
N MET A 201 -19.48 -2.27 3.16
CA MET A 201 -20.36 -1.18 2.72
C MET A 201 -21.30 -0.64 3.82
N PRO A 202 -21.92 -1.47 4.68
CA PRO A 202 -22.81 -0.97 5.73
C PRO A 202 -22.13 -0.06 6.76
N GLY A 203 -20.84 -0.25 7.00
CA GLY A 203 -20.05 0.53 7.95
C GLY A 203 -19.21 1.65 7.31
N PHE A 204 -19.24 1.76 5.98
CA PHE A 204 -18.23 2.50 5.21
C PHE A 204 -18.21 4.01 5.52
N SER A 205 -19.38 4.63 5.67
CA SER A 205 -19.51 6.07 5.99
C SER A 205 -18.88 6.47 7.34
N ARG A 206 -18.61 5.49 8.21
CA ARG A 206 -17.98 5.67 9.52
C ARG A 206 -16.69 4.87 9.69
N LEU A 207 -16.17 4.27 8.61
CA LEU A 207 -15.02 3.35 8.63
C LEU A 207 -15.16 2.20 9.64
N GLN A 208 -16.40 1.78 9.94
CA GLN A 208 -16.62 0.65 10.83
C GLN A 208 -16.13 -0.65 10.19
N GLY A 209 -15.51 -1.50 10.99
CA GLY A 209 -14.92 -2.76 10.57
C GLY A 209 -13.47 -2.65 10.07
N PHE A 210 -12.99 -1.45 9.72
CA PHE A 210 -11.57 -1.26 9.39
C PHE A 210 -10.72 -1.44 10.66
N MET A 211 -9.62 -2.13 10.48
CA MET A 211 -8.67 -2.47 11.53
C MET A 211 -7.42 -1.59 11.48
N ARG A 212 -6.85 -1.31 12.66
CA ARG A 212 -5.61 -0.55 12.87
C ARG A 212 -4.52 -1.43 13.47
N THR A 213 -3.27 -1.03 13.26
CA THR A 213 -2.13 -1.62 13.97
C THR A 213 -1.90 -0.86 15.29
N PRO A 214 -1.38 -1.51 16.36
CA PRO A 214 -1.13 -0.86 17.65
C PRO A 214 -0.18 0.34 17.55
N TYR A 215 0.84 0.21 16.70
CA TYR A 215 1.74 1.28 16.29
C TYR A 215 1.63 1.48 14.78
N ASN A 216 2.51 2.28 14.20
CA ASN A 216 2.70 2.29 12.77
C ASN A 216 3.04 0.90 12.19
N GLN A 217 2.83 0.71 10.87
CA GLN A 217 3.04 -0.59 10.22
C GLN A 217 4.52 -0.99 10.15
N TYR A 218 5.45 -0.04 10.20
CA TYR A 218 6.87 -0.37 10.27
C TYR A 218 7.18 -1.11 11.58
N ASP A 219 6.76 -0.53 12.71
CA ASP A 219 6.98 -1.08 14.04
C ASP A 219 6.15 -2.34 14.31
N THR A 220 4.90 -2.36 13.86
CA THR A 220 3.99 -3.49 14.12
C THR A 220 4.27 -4.69 13.22
N MET A 221 4.64 -4.47 11.95
CA MET A 221 4.69 -5.54 10.95
C MET A 221 6.10 -5.76 10.41
N VAL A 222 6.74 -4.72 9.88
CA VAL A 222 8.03 -4.84 9.18
C VAL A 222 9.14 -5.26 10.13
N ARG A 223 9.31 -4.56 11.26
CA ARG A 223 10.38 -4.83 12.23
C ARG A 223 10.30 -6.24 12.81
N PRO A 224 9.15 -6.74 13.33
CA PRO A 224 9.09 -8.10 13.83
C PRO A 224 9.33 -9.16 12.75
N LEU A 225 8.84 -8.94 11.52
CA LEU A 225 9.12 -9.84 10.40
C LEU A 225 10.60 -9.86 10.02
N ALA A 226 11.23 -8.69 9.88
CA ALA A 226 12.66 -8.57 9.59
C ALA A 226 13.51 -9.26 10.68
N ARG A 227 13.21 -8.99 11.97
CA ARG A 227 13.90 -9.65 13.09
C ARG A 227 13.75 -11.18 13.04
N TRP A 228 12.55 -11.68 12.73
CA TRP A 228 12.29 -13.12 12.62
C TRP A 228 13.10 -13.77 11.49
N LEU A 229 13.29 -13.06 10.37
CA LEU A 229 14.09 -13.48 9.22
C LEU A 229 15.59 -13.45 9.52
N GLU A 230 16.09 -12.37 10.13
CA GLU A 230 17.48 -12.22 10.55
C GLU A 230 17.90 -13.35 11.51
N GLN A 231 17.06 -13.67 12.49
CA GLN A 231 17.28 -14.78 13.42
C GLN A 231 17.37 -16.15 12.74
N ARG A 232 16.85 -16.28 11.51
CA ARG A 232 16.90 -17.50 10.69
C ARG A 232 18.02 -17.48 9.65
N GLY A 233 18.86 -16.44 9.69
CA GLY A 233 20.05 -16.31 8.84
C GLY A 233 19.79 -15.73 7.46
N VAL A 234 18.62 -15.10 7.22
CA VAL A 234 18.37 -14.37 5.96
C VAL A 234 19.39 -13.26 5.80
N ARG A 235 19.97 -13.14 4.60
CA ARG A 235 20.97 -12.13 4.27
C ARG A 235 20.32 -10.90 3.67
N TYR A 236 20.83 -9.72 4.03
CA TYR A 236 20.39 -8.45 3.49
C TYR A 236 21.54 -7.77 2.75
N LYS A 237 21.33 -7.44 1.47
CA LYS A 237 22.16 -6.55 0.67
C LYS A 237 21.39 -5.24 0.45
N THR A 238 21.32 -4.41 1.48
CA THR A 238 20.62 -3.11 1.46
C THR A 238 21.57 -1.94 1.14
N GLY A 239 21.00 -0.80 0.74
CA GLY A 239 21.77 0.36 0.29
C GLY A 239 22.39 0.20 -1.10
N ALA A 240 21.91 -0.74 -1.92
CA ALA A 240 22.34 -0.95 -3.30
C ALA A 240 21.14 -1.31 -4.18
N ALA A 241 20.94 -0.56 -5.26
CA ALA A 241 19.84 -0.78 -6.18
C ALA A 241 20.19 -1.89 -7.16
N VAL A 242 19.30 -2.88 -7.37
CA VAL A 242 19.42 -3.75 -8.55
C VAL A 242 18.89 -2.99 -9.75
N THR A 243 19.75 -2.72 -10.73
CA THR A 243 19.45 -1.89 -11.89
C THR A 243 19.20 -2.70 -13.16
N ASP A 244 19.63 -3.96 -13.20
CA ASP A 244 19.41 -4.88 -14.30
C ASP A 244 19.42 -6.35 -13.82
N ILE A 245 18.76 -7.23 -14.56
CA ILE A 245 18.84 -8.68 -14.43
C ILE A 245 19.21 -9.22 -15.80
N ARG A 246 20.41 -9.80 -15.91
CA ARG A 246 20.84 -10.43 -17.16
C ARG A 246 20.19 -11.79 -17.26
N PHE A 247 19.61 -12.08 -18.40
CA PHE A 247 19.00 -13.36 -18.70
C PHE A 247 19.89 -14.18 -19.64
N GLU A 248 19.82 -15.51 -19.49
CA GLU A 248 20.38 -16.43 -20.46
C GLU A 248 19.30 -17.39 -20.97
N ARG A 249 19.48 -17.81 -22.22
CA ARG A 249 18.58 -18.75 -22.89
C ARG A 249 19.15 -20.16 -22.79
N MET A 250 18.32 -21.09 -22.32
CA MET A 250 18.52 -22.52 -22.45
C MET A 250 17.73 -23.04 -23.67
N GLU A 251 17.87 -24.33 -24.01
CA GLU A 251 17.17 -24.92 -25.17
C GLU A 251 15.64 -24.64 -25.13
N ASP A 252 15.00 -24.89 -23.98
CA ASP A 252 13.53 -24.78 -23.84
C ASP A 252 13.06 -23.76 -22.78
N ALA A 253 13.96 -23.00 -22.15
CA ALA A 253 13.63 -22.06 -21.08
C ALA A 253 14.55 -20.83 -21.03
N GLN A 254 14.15 -19.81 -20.28
CA GLN A 254 15.02 -18.69 -19.92
C GLN A 254 15.20 -18.63 -18.41
N ARG A 255 16.33 -18.09 -17.97
CA ARG A 255 16.61 -17.87 -16.55
C ARG A 255 17.36 -16.57 -16.28
N PRO A 256 17.24 -16.02 -15.06
CA PRO A 256 18.20 -15.06 -14.52
C PRO A 256 19.60 -15.69 -14.42
N ALA A 257 20.59 -14.99 -14.96
CA ALA A 257 22.01 -15.38 -14.95
C ALA A 257 22.85 -14.49 -14.02
N SER A 258 22.54 -13.19 -13.93
CA SER A 258 23.19 -12.29 -12.97
C SER A 258 22.33 -11.09 -12.60
N LEU A 259 22.60 -10.52 -11.43
CA LEU A 259 22.03 -9.27 -10.94
C LEU A 259 23.09 -8.17 -11.01
N ILE A 260 22.72 -7.01 -11.56
CA ILE A 260 23.59 -5.83 -11.59
C ILE A 260 23.15 -4.88 -10.48
N LEU A 261 24.04 -4.67 -9.51
CA LEU A 261 23.82 -3.79 -8.37
C LEU A 261 24.59 -2.49 -8.56
N GLU A 262 23.98 -1.38 -8.18
CA GLU A 262 24.62 -0.07 -8.16
C GLU A 262 24.54 0.54 -6.76
N ARG A 263 25.67 1.03 -6.26
CA ARG A 263 25.81 1.77 -5.00
C ARG A 263 26.78 2.92 -5.20
N ASP A 264 26.34 4.15 -4.99
CA ASP A 264 27.18 5.35 -5.06
C ASP A 264 28.05 5.42 -6.34
N GLY A 265 27.49 4.99 -7.48
CA GLY A 265 28.15 4.93 -8.78
C GLY A 265 29.07 3.71 -9.00
N ALA A 266 29.29 2.86 -7.99
CA ALA A 266 29.98 1.59 -8.13
C ALA A 266 29.02 0.49 -8.59
N VAL A 267 29.45 -0.31 -9.56
CA VAL A 267 28.68 -1.42 -10.13
C VAL A 267 29.25 -2.76 -9.64
N GLU A 268 28.39 -3.61 -9.08
CA GLU A 268 28.69 -4.98 -8.65
C GLU A 268 27.82 -5.95 -9.46
N GLU A 269 28.41 -7.02 -10.00
CA GLU A 269 27.67 -8.12 -10.61
C GLU A 269 27.61 -9.33 -9.68
N VAL A 270 26.40 -9.78 -9.37
CA VAL A 270 26.16 -11.02 -8.62
C VAL A 270 25.74 -12.10 -9.61
N LYS A 271 26.63 -13.05 -9.89
CA LYS A 271 26.32 -14.23 -10.71
C LYS A 271 25.38 -15.17 -9.97
N LEU A 272 24.41 -15.72 -10.69
CA LEU A 272 23.42 -16.66 -10.19
C LEU A 272 23.74 -18.06 -10.71
N ASP A 273 23.77 -19.03 -9.81
CA ASP A 273 23.98 -20.42 -10.17
C ASP A 273 22.77 -20.94 -10.97
N SER A 274 22.96 -22.02 -11.75
CA SER A 274 21.90 -22.58 -12.61
C SER A 274 20.64 -22.99 -11.85
N ASN A 275 20.77 -23.24 -10.55
CA ASN A 275 19.71 -23.72 -9.68
C ASN A 275 19.09 -22.60 -8.83
N ASP A 276 19.58 -21.36 -8.93
CA ASP A 276 19.11 -20.24 -8.11
C ASP A 276 17.77 -19.70 -8.60
N TYR A 277 16.99 -19.15 -7.67
CA TYR A 277 15.66 -18.59 -7.91
C TYR A 277 15.66 -17.08 -7.66
N THR A 278 14.85 -16.36 -8.42
CA THR A 278 14.70 -14.90 -8.30
C THR A 278 13.23 -14.53 -8.13
N ILE A 279 12.94 -13.67 -7.14
CA ILE A 279 11.61 -13.05 -6.97
C ILE A 279 11.79 -11.54 -7.05
N VAL A 280 11.09 -10.89 -7.97
CA VAL A 280 11.23 -9.44 -8.22
C VAL A 280 9.97 -8.71 -7.78
N THR A 281 10.13 -7.71 -6.90
CA THR A 281 9.06 -6.75 -6.65
C THR A 281 9.05 -5.72 -7.78
N LEU A 282 8.04 -5.75 -8.64
CA LEU A 282 7.94 -4.87 -9.80
C LEU A 282 7.39 -3.50 -9.42
N GLY A 283 8.02 -2.43 -9.92
CA GLY A 283 7.62 -1.05 -9.69
C GLY A 283 7.62 -0.67 -8.20
N SER A 284 7.40 0.61 -7.93
CA SER A 284 7.18 1.06 -6.55
C SER A 284 6.35 2.34 -6.51
N MET A 285 5.31 2.29 -5.69
CA MET A 285 4.42 3.42 -5.41
C MET A 285 5.13 4.57 -4.65
N ILE A 286 6.24 4.27 -3.95
CA ILE A 286 7.05 5.28 -3.25
C ILE A 286 8.32 5.66 -4.02
N ASP A 287 8.48 5.19 -5.26
CA ASP A 287 9.64 5.54 -6.05
C ASP A 287 9.68 7.06 -6.31
N SER A 288 10.88 7.62 -6.38
CA SER A 288 11.11 9.06 -6.58
C SER A 288 10.36 9.99 -5.59
N ALA A 289 9.99 9.47 -4.42
CA ALA A 289 9.35 10.27 -3.39
C ALA A 289 10.34 11.19 -2.68
N SER A 290 9.99 12.46 -2.55
CA SER A 290 10.85 13.50 -1.96
C SER A 290 10.31 14.01 -0.64
N THR A 291 11.15 14.72 0.12
CA THR A 291 10.85 15.17 1.49
C THR A 291 11.12 16.65 1.62
N GLY A 292 10.13 17.40 2.10
CA GLY A 292 10.29 18.80 2.46
C GLY A 292 10.68 18.95 3.93
N ALA A 293 10.28 20.06 4.51
CA ALA A 293 10.45 20.37 5.93
C ALA A 293 9.35 21.36 6.36
N MET A 294 9.39 21.76 7.63
CA MET A 294 8.47 22.76 8.19
C MET A 294 8.42 24.03 7.35
N ASP A 295 9.59 24.53 6.92
CA ASP A 295 9.73 25.79 6.17
C ASP A 295 10.34 25.58 4.76
N ARG A 296 10.23 24.36 4.21
CA ARG A 296 10.69 24.05 2.84
C ARG A 296 9.72 23.08 2.14
N PRO A 297 9.23 23.38 0.92
CA PRO A 297 8.39 22.43 0.20
C PRO A 297 9.18 21.16 -0.16
N ALA A 298 8.46 20.06 -0.38
CA ALA A 298 9.06 18.84 -0.90
C ALA A 298 9.28 18.98 -2.42
N PRO A 299 10.49 18.74 -2.95
CA PRO A 299 10.71 18.80 -4.40
C PRO A 299 9.79 17.85 -5.17
N PHE A 300 9.33 18.25 -6.34
CA PHE A 300 8.54 17.40 -7.22
C PHE A 300 9.30 17.17 -8.53
N GLU A 301 9.70 15.92 -8.79
CA GLU A 301 10.48 15.53 -9.97
C GLU A 301 9.67 14.54 -10.83
N PRO A 302 8.73 15.02 -11.68
CA PRO A 302 7.76 14.16 -12.37
C PRO A 302 8.39 13.20 -13.38
N ASN A 303 9.55 13.58 -13.93
CA ASN A 303 10.23 12.80 -14.97
C ASN A 303 11.28 11.84 -14.40
N ARG A 304 11.53 11.86 -13.09
CA ARG A 304 12.52 10.98 -12.48
C ARG A 304 11.89 9.63 -12.19
N ARG A 305 12.35 8.61 -12.90
CA ARG A 305 12.11 7.20 -12.56
C ARG A 305 13.23 6.74 -11.64
N GLY A 306 12.91 6.18 -10.49
CA GLY A 306 13.93 5.58 -9.62
C GLY A 306 14.21 4.13 -9.99
N ALA A 307 14.90 3.43 -9.09
CA ALA A 307 15.48 2.13 -9.42
C ALA A 307 14.43 1.05 -9.75
N ALA A 308 13.28 1.07 -9.06
CA ALA A 308 12.26 0.03 -9.23
C ALA A 308 11.58 0.11 -10.60
N TRP A 309 11.25 1.33 -11.06
CA TRP A 309 10.68 1.54 -12.39
C TRP A 309 11.69 1.24 -13.49
N ARG A 310 12.91 1.79 -13.39
CA ARG A 310 13.97 1.54 -14.39
C ARG A 310 14.32 0.07 -14.52
N LEU A 311 14.35 -0.67 -13.41
CA LEU A 311 14.57 -2.11 -13.43
C LEU A 311 13.45 -2.81 -14.22
N TRP A 312 12.18 -2.49 -13.94
CA TRP A 312 11.06 -3.11 -14.66
C TRP A 312 11.09 -2.77 -16.15
N GLU A 313 11.29 -1.51 -16.52
CA GLU A 313 11.48 -1.11 -17.92
C GLU A 313 12.58 -1.92 -18.59
N LYS A 314 13.72 -2.08 -17.91
CA LYS A 314 14.89 -2.76 -18.46
C LYS A 314 14.63 -4.24 -18.70
N ILE A 315 14.07 -4.95 -17.72
CA ILE A 315 13.83 -6.39 -17.86
C ILE A 315 12.66 -6.70 -18.80
N ALA A 316 11.70 -5.78 -18.96
CA ALA A 316 10.59 -5.97 -19.89
C ALA A 316 10.99 -5.78 -21.37
N GLU A 317 12.15 -5.18 -21.64
CA GLU A 317 12.68 -5.00 -22.99
C GLU A 317 12.93 -6.37 -23.65
N GLY A 318 12.13 -6.71 -24.67
CA GLY A 318 12.20 -8.01 -25.34
C GLY A 318 11.42 -9.15 -24.67
N HIS A 319 10.75 -8.88 -23.53
CA HIS A 319 10.01 -9.87 -22.74
C HIS A 319 8.56 -9.42 -22.52
N ALA A 320 7.69 -9.62 -23.51
CA ALA A 320 6.30 -9.17 -23.46
C ALA A 320 5.52 -9.77 -22.27
N GLU A 321 5.90 -10.95 -21.82
CA GLU A 321 5.33 -11.64 -20.66
C GLU A 321 5.66 -10.99 -19.31
N PHE A 322 6.57 -10.00 -19.28
CA PHE A 322 6.90 -9.20 -18.09
C PHE A 322 6.04 -7.93 -17.96
N GLY A 323 5.08 -7.76 -18.87
CA GLY A 323 4.13 -6.65 -18.86
C GLY A 323 4.71 -5.35 -19.38
N LYS A 324 4.00 -4.25 -19.11
CA LYS A 324 4.27 -2.92 -19.70
C LYS A 324 4.34 -1.86 -18.61
N PRO A 325 5.54 -1.56 -18.07
CA PRO A 325 5.70 -0.53 -17.04
C PRO A 325 5.19 0.86 -17.48
N ALA A 326 5.27 1.14 -18.80
CA ALA A 326 4.71 2.35 -19.42
C ALA A 326 3.20 2.53 -19.23
N ALA A 327 2.44 1.52 -18.79
CA ALA A 327 1.06 1.71 -18.38
C ALA A 327 0.96 2.42 -17.02
N PHE A 328 2.02 2.46 -16.21
CA PHE A 328 1.96 2.91 -14.82
C PHE A 328 2.91 4.08 -14.49
N ASP A 329 4.02 4.21 -15.22
CA ASP A 329 5.13 5.10 -14.82
C ASP A 329 5.30 6.38 -15.68
N ASN A 330 4.46 6.59 -16.70
CA ASN A 330 4.52 7.75 -17.59
C ASN A 330 3.38 8.76 -17.39
N ARG A 331 2.46 8.50 -16.45
CA ARG A 331 1.29 9.34 -16.15
C ARG A 331 1.32 9.85 -14.71
N VAL A 332 2.44 10.45 -14.31
CA VAL A 332 2.65 10.98 -12.94
C VAL A 332 1.57 11.97 -12.52
N ASP A 333 1.08 12.82 -13.42
CA ASP A 333 -0.01 13.75 -13.10
C ASP A 333 -1.31 13.05 -12.69
N GLN A 334 -1.48 11.78 -13.06
CA GLN A 334 -2.63 10.95 -12.71
C GLN A 334 -2.38 10.01 -11.53
N SER A 335 -1.14 9.89 -11.07
CA SER A 335 -0.73 8.99 -9.99
C SER A 335 -0.06 9.66 -8.80
N LYS A 336 0.14 10.98 -8.84
CA LYS A 336 0.80 11.74 -7.77
C LYS A 336 -0.14 12.19 -6.65
N TRP A 337 0.41 12.32 -5.45
CA TRP A 337 -0.21 13.06 -4.36
C TRP A 337 0.85 13.73 -3.46
N VAL A 338 0.40 14.45 -2.44
CA VAL A 338 1.25 15.00 -1.38
C VAL A 338 0.69 14.54 -0.04
N SER A 339 1.55 13.92 0.76
CA SER A 339 1.26 13.60 2.16
C SER A 339 2.06 14.48 3.10
N PHE A 340 1.71 14.47 4.38
CA PHE A 340 2.48 15.12 5.42
C PHE A 340 2.33 14.39 6.74
N THR A 341 3.38 14.44 7.55
CA THR A 341 3.36 13.95 8.93
C THR A 341 3.59 15.13 9.86
N GLY A 342 2.72 15.30 10.85
CA GLY A 342 2.85 16.34 11.86
C GLY A 342 3.24 15.74 13.20
N THR A 343 4.34 16.23 13.75
CA THR A 343 4.81 15.90 15.10
C THR A 343 4.51 17.09 16.02
N MET A 344 3.63 16.89 16.98
CA MET A 344 3.13 17.91 17.89
C MET A 344 3.77 17.72 19.26
N ARG A 345 4.44 18.74 19.79
CA ARG A 345 5.04 18.74 21.13
C ARG A 345 4.15 19.37 22.20
N ASP A 346 2.96 19.79 21.80
CA ASP A 346 1.91 20.33 22.66
C ASP A 346 0.56 19.71 22.25
N PRO A 347 -0.28 19.28 23.22
CA PRO A 347 -1.53 18.58 22.92
C PRO A 347 -2.67 19.50 22.46
N ALA A 348 -2.47 20.81 22.26
CA ALA A 348 -3.56 21.71 21.86
C ALA A 348 -4.21 21.32 20.53
N PHE A 349 -3.43 20.87 19.55
CA PHE A 349 -3.97 20.44 18.25
C PHE A 349 -4.80 19.15 18.38
N PHE A 350 -4.30 18.14 19.09
CA PHE A 350 -5.03 16.89 19.29
C PHE A 350 -6.29 17.11 20.14
N ARG A 351 -6.23 17.95 21.18
CA ARG A 351 -7.41 18.38 21.94
C ARG A 351 -8.42 19.09 21.05
N LEU A 352 -7.98 20.04 20.22
CA LEU A 352 -8.85 20.72 19.26
C LEU A 352 -9.58 19.73 18.35
N VAL A 353 -8.87 18.79 17.73
CA VAL A 353 -9.49 17.82 16.81
C VAL A 353 -10.37 16.82 17.57
N LYS A 354 -9.97 16.38 18.76
CA LYS A 354 -10.78 15.52 19.64
C LYS A 354 -12.09 16.22 20.02
N ASP A 355 -12.04 17.46 20.48
CA ASP A 355 -13.21 18.23 20.90
C ASP A 355 -14.14 18.51 19.70
N PHE A 356 -13.55 18.79 18.53
CA PHE A 356 -14.30 19.00 17.29
C PHE A 356 -15.02 17.72 16.85
N THR A 357 -14.30 16.60 16.76
CA THR A 357 -14.83 15.34 16.19
C THR A 357 -15.67 14.56 17.19
N GLY A 358 -15.28 14.54 18.47
CA GLY A 358 -15.79 13.63 19.50
C GLY A 358 -15.03 12.30 19.57
N ASN A 359 -14.08 12.05 18.65
CA ASN A 359 -13.29 10.83 18.62
C ASN A 359 -12.00 10.97 19.42
N VAL A 360 -11.65 9.94 20.20
CA VAL A 360 -10.31 9.81 20.76
C VAL A 360 -9.34 9.41 19.62
N PRO A 361 -8.06 9.84 19.63
CA PRO A 361 -7.08 9.41 18.64
C PRO A 361 -7.07 7.87 18.46
N GLY A 362 -7.15 7.44 17.20
CA GLY A 362 -7.26 6.04 16.78
C GLY A 362 -8.67 5.57 16.43
N GLU A 363 -9.74 6.14 17.01
CA GLU A 363 -11.13 5.72 16.74
C GLU A 363 -11.69 6.31 15.44
N GLY A 364 -11.34 7.57 15.15
CA GLY A 364 -12.01 8.36 14.11
C GLY A 364 -11.59 8.05 12.68
N GLY A 365 -10.45 7.39 12.47
CA GLY A 365 -9.90 7.16 11.14
C GLY A 365 -9.60 8.46 10.37
N LEU A 366 -10.00 8.53 9.10
CA LEU A 366 -9.76 9.69 8.23
C LEU A 366 -10.86 10.75 8.40
N ILE A 367 -10.45 12.02 8.47
CA ILE A 367 -11.30 13.21 8.45
C ILE A 367 -11.04 13.90 7.12
N THR A 368 -12.06 13.98 6.27
CA THR A 368 -11.94 14.59 4.94
C THR A 368 -12.57 15.99 4.92
N PHE A 369 -11.80 16.99 4.52
CA PHE A 369 -12.29 18.34 4.26
C PHE A 369 -12.83 18.41 2.82
N ALA A 370 -14.11 18.08 2.65
CA ALA A 370 -14.69 17.82 1.32
C ALA A 370 -14.76 19.07 0.42
N ASP A 371 -14.76 20.27 1.01
CA ASP A 371 -14.75 21.54 0.27
C ASP A 371 -13.31 22.10 0.08
N SER A 372 -12.29 21.32 0.43
CA SER A 372 -10.89 21.69 0.25
C SER A 372 -10.50 21.66 -1.23
N GLY A 373 -9.83 22.72 -1.71
CA GLY A 373 -9.22 22.77 -3.03
C GLY A 373 -8.20 21.66 -3.25
N TRP A 374 -7.63 21.13 -2.17
CA TRP A 374 -6.68 20.01 -2.19
C TRP A 374 -7.32 18.63 -2.05
N LEU A 375 -8.64 18.55 -1.80
CA LEU A 375 -9.32 17.34 -1.31
C LEU A 375 -8.52 16.72 -0.15
N LEU A 376 -8.26 17.55 0.86
CA LEU A 376 -7.41 17.28 2.01
C LEU A 376 -8.08 16.30 2.99
N SER A 377 -7.29 15.37 3.53
CA SER A 377 -7.69 14.51 4.64
C SER A 377 -6.60 14.40 5.70
N ILE A 378 -6.98 14.28 6.97
CA ILE A 378 -6.08 14.01 8.09
C ILE A 378 -6.55 12.79 8.89
N THR A 379 -5.66 12.16 9.64
CA THR A 379 -5.97 11.10 10.60
C THR A 379 -5.08 11.23 11.82
N LEU A 380 -5.69 11.05 12.99
CA LEU A 380 -5.01 11.03 14.28
C LEU A 380 -5.02 9.57 14.73
N PRO A 381 -3.93 8.80 14.50
CA PRO A 381 -3.85 7.42 14.94
C PRO A 381 -3.77 7.33 16.46
N GLN A 382 -3.91 6.12 17.00
CA GLN A 382 -3.64 5.85 18.41
C GLN A 382 -2.22 6.31 18.77
N GLN A 383 -2.08 6.92 19.95
CA GLN A 383 -0.82 7.39 20.49
C GLN A 383 -0.35 6.48 21.64
N PRO A 384 0.95 6.22 21.78
CA PRO A 384 2.02 6.61 20.85
C PRO A 384 1.91 5.85 19.51
N HIS A 385 2.15 6.54 18.39
CA HIS A 385 2.12 5.92 17.07
C HIS A 385 3.45 5.26 16.71
N PHE A 386 4.56 5.74 17.28
CA PHE A 386 5.90 5.20 17.13
C PHE A 386 6.38 4.55 18.42
N ILE A 387 7.05 3.42 18.34
CA ILE A 387 7.72 2.84 19.50
C ILE A 387 8.84 3.79 19.93
N GLY A 388 8.83 4.20 21.21
CA GLY A 388 9.78 5.18 21.75
C GLY A 388 9.39 6.65 21.53
N GLN A 389 8.17 6.92 21.05
CA GLN A 389 7.60 8.26 21.05
C GLN A 389 7.47 8.79 22.50
N PRO A 390 8.03 9.96 22.83
CA PRO A 390 7.98 10.51 24.18
C PRO A 390 6.55 10.87 24.64
N ASP A 391 6.33 10.85 25.96
CA ASP A 391 5.11 11.36 26.56
C ASP A 391 4.90 12.84 26.21
N GLY A 392 3.66 13.23 25.94
CA GLY A 392 3.30 14.60 25.55
C GLY A 392 3.62 14.97 24.10
N VAL A 393 4.24 14.06 23.33
CA VAL A 393 4.41 14.19 21.88
C VAL A 393 3.33 13.38 21.19
N GLU A 394 2.67 13.94 20.19
CA GLU A 394 1.61 13.27 19.42
C GLU A 394 1.88 13.40 17.92
N VAL A 395 1.60 12.34 17.15
CA VAL A 395 1.88 12.28 15.71
C VAL A 395 0.61 12.02 14.93
N PHE A 396 0.35 12.86 13.92
CA PHE A 396 -0.76 12.68 12.99
C PHE A 396 -0.27 12.66 11.55
N TRP A 397 -1.10 12.16 10.64
CA TRP A 397 -0.79 12.08 9.23
C TRP A 397 -1.91 12.68 8.39
N GLY A 398 -1.59 13.22 7.22
CA GLY A 398 -2.57 13.69 6.27
C GLY A 398 -2.05 13.69 4.85
N TYR A 399 -2.95 13.97 3.90
CA TYR A 399 -2.63 14.04 2.49
C TYR A 399 -3.69 14.82 1.71
N GLY A 400 -3.34 15.27 0.51
CA GLY A 400 -4.27 15.84 -0.46
C GLY A 400 -4.25 15.07 -1.77
N LEU A 401 -5.42 14.89 -2.37
CA LEU A 401 -5.61 14.21 -3.65
C LEU A 401 -5.51 15.16 -4.85
N THR A 402 -5.65 16.46 -4.63
CA THR A 402 -5.63 17.48 -5.68
C THR A 402 -4.52 18.49 -5.42
N VAL A 403 -3.31 18.16 -5.84
CA VAL A 403 -2.10 18.84 -5.33
C VAL A 403 -1.68 20.06 -6.13
N ASP A 404 -2.20 20.22 -7.35
CA ASP A 404 -1.88 21.32 -8.26
C ASP A 404 -2.85 22.50 -8.15
N ARG A 405 -3.89 22.39 -7.32
CA ARG A 405 -4.89 23.47 -7.13
C ARG A 405 -4.55 24.35 -5.91
N PRO A 406 -4.81 25.67 -5.98
CA PRO A 406 -4.70 26.54 -4.82
C PRO A 406 -5.58 26.07 -3.65
N GLY A 407 -5.06 26.23 -2.42
CA GLY A 407 -5.83 26.01 -1.20
C GLY A 407 -6.87 27.10 -0.92
N ASN A 408 -7.72 26.83 0.06
CA ASN A 408 -8.79 27.71 0.53
C ASN A 408 -8.24 28.83 1.43
N PHE A 409 -7.21 28.55 2.23
CA PHE A 409 -6.61 29.50 3.17
C PHE A 409 -5.18 29.87 2.76
N VAL A 410 -4.42 28.89 2.28
CA VAL A 410 -3.14 29.10 1.59
C VAL A 410 -3.38 29.11 0.09
N LYS A 411 -3.22 30.27 -0.55
CA LYS A 411 -3.49 30.50 -1.99
C LYS A 411 -2.38 29.96 -2.91
N LYS A 412 -1.89 28.76 -2.62
CA LYS A 412 -0.87 28.04 -3.40
C LYS A 412 -1.28 26.59 -3.66
N PRO A 413 -0.81 25.98 -4.76
CA PRO A 413 -0.84 24.54 -4.95
C PRO A 413 -0.21 23.81 -3.75
N MET A 414 -0.85 22.72 -3.29
CA MET A 414 -0.31 21.92 -2.17
C MET A 414 1.11 21.43 -2.43
N ALA A 415 1.44 21.10 -3.68
CA ALA A 415 2.77 20.65 -4.09
C ALA A 415 3.87 21.71 -3.86
N GLU A 416 3.50 22.99 -3.77
CA GLU A 416 4.41 24.13 -3.55
C GLU A 416 4.40 24.62 -2.09
N CYS A 417 3.66 23.94 -1.21
CA CYS A 417 3.52 24.31 0.19
C CYS A 417 4.62 23.70 1.08
N THR A 418 5.10 24.51 2.01
CA THR A 418 5.89 24.08 3.17
C THR A 418 5.02 23.35 4.19
N GLY A 419 5.63 22.68 5.17
CA GLY A 419 4.88 22.07 6.27
C GLY A 419 4.02 23.07 7.06
N ARG A 420 4.56 24.27 7.30
CA ARG A 420 3.86 25.37 7.99
C ARG A 420 2.60 25.79 7.25
N GLU A 421 2.69 25.94 5.93
CA GLU A 421 1.56 26.34 5.10
C GLU A 421 0.50 25.24 5.01
N ILE A 422 0.90 23.97 4.91
CA ILE A 422 -0.06 22.86 4.97
C ILE A 422 -0.79 22.85 6.31
N MET A 423 -0.08 23.09 7.41
CA MET A 423 -0.70 23.17 8.74
C MET A 423 -1.67 24.34 8.86
N MET A 424 -1.35 25.50 8.28
CA MET A 424 -2.26 26.64 8.21
C MET A 424 -3.55 26.32 7.44
N GLU A 425 -3.46 25.57 6.33
CA GLU A 425 -4.64 25.12 5.59
C GLU A 425 -5.53 24.20 6.44
N VAL A 426 -4.92 23.24 7.17
CA VAL A 426 -5.64 22.35 8.09
C VAL A 426 -6.38 23.15 9.16
N LEU A 427 -5.70 24.11 9.80
CA LEU A 427 -6.28 24.95 10.86
C LEU A 427 -7.42 25.84 10.33
N GLY A 428 -7.28 26.39 9.12
CA GLY A 428 -8.35 27.16 8.48
C GLY A 428 -9.61 26.31 8.22
N HIS A 429 -9.44 25.08 7.75
CA HIS A 429 -10.56 24.17 7.57
C HIS A 429 -11.24 23.76 8.88
N LEU A 430 -10.48 23.74 9.99
CA LEU A 430 -11.00 23.50 11.35
C LEU A 430 -11.56 24.76 12.03
N LYS A 431 -11.48 25.94 11.39
CA LYS A 431 -11.89 27.24 11.97
C LYS A 431 -11.15 27.56 13.28
N ALA A 432 -9.85 27.27 13.30
CA ALA A 432 -8.97 27.39 14.46
C ALA A 432 -7.74 28.27 14.18
N GLU A 433 -7.89 29.27 13.31
CA GLU A 433 -6.82 30.22 12.96
C GLU A 433 -6.32 31.00 14.18
N ASP A 434 -7.17 31.23 15.18
CA ASP A 434 -6.84 31.85 16.46
C ASP A 434 -5.79 31.06 17.27
N LYS A 435 -5.70 29.74 17.06
CA LYS A 435 -4.72 28.85 17.71
C LYS A 435 -3.44 28.64 16.89
N ALA A 436 -3.33 29.26 15.71
CA ALA A 436 -2.24 28.98 14.78
C ALA A 436 -0.84 29.20 15.37
N ALA A 437 -0.62 30.31 16.09
CA ALA A 437 0.68 30.59 16.70
C ALA A 437 1.11 29.46 17.67
N GLN A 438 0.24 29.13 18.63
CA GLN A 438 0.52 28.06 19.60
C GLN A 438 0.81 26.72 18.93
N VAL A 439 0.01 26.36 17.91
CA VAL A 439 0.14 25.08 17.23
C VAL A 439 1.41 25.03 16.39
N LEU A 440 1.71 26.07 15.61
CA LEU A 440 2.87 26.11 14.72
C LEU A 440 4.20 26.19 15.48
N ASP A 441 4.25 26.88 16.62
CA ASP A 441 5.45 27.01 17.44
C ASP A 441 5.85 25.66 18.10
N ASN A 442 4.89 24.74 18.23
CA ASN A 442 5.08 23.42 18.84
C ASN A 442 4.96 22.26 17.84
N ALA A 443 4.99 22.54 16.53
CA ALA A 443 4.82 21.54 15.49
C ALA A 443 6.05 21.41 14.58
N ILE A 444 6.35 20.18 14.18
CA ILE A 444 7.17 19.88 13.00
C ILE A 444 6.27 19.17 12.00
N VAL A 445 6.01 19.80 10.86
CA VAL A 445 5.22 19.22 9.77
C VAL A 445 6.14 18.95 8.57
N ILE A 446 6.19 17.69 8.14
CA ILE A 446 7.07 17.25 7.05
C ILE A 446 6.22 16.83 5.86
N PRO A 447 6.16 17.63 4.77
CA PRO A 447 5.50 17.23 3.54
C PRO A 447 6.34 16.24 2.73
N ARG A 448 5.66 15.39 1.97
CA ARG A 448 6.27 14.49 0.99
C ARG A 448 5.46 14.40 -0.28
N THR A 449 6.14 14.57 -1.39
CA THR A 449 5.64 14.33 -2.73
C THR A 449 5.88 12.86 -3.07
N MET A 450 4.88 12.19 -3.66
CA MET A 450 5.02 10.82 -4.14
C MET A 450 4.45 10.73 -5.55
N PRO A 451 5.30 10.72 -6.60
CA PRO A 451 4.88 10.77 -8.00
C PRO A 451 4.06 9.55 -8.46
N TYR A 452 4.32 8.38 -7.89
CA TYR A 452 3.76 7.10 -8.35
C TYR A 452 2.79 6.46 -7.36
N ILE A 453 2.32 7.18 -6.35
CA ILE A 453 1.62 6.57 -5.22
C ILE A 453 0.28 5.91 -5.59
N MET A 454 -0.37 6.37 -6.65
CA MET A 454 -1.62 5.82 -7.17
C MET A 454 -1.40 5.17 -8.54
N ALA A 455 -0.16 4.78 -8.88
CA ALA A 455 0.18 4.25 -10.20
C ALA A 455 -0.52 2.91 -10.46
N GLU A 456 -0.71 2.07 -9.45
CA GLU A 456 -1.43 0.80 -9.56
C GLU A 456 -2.91 0.94 -9.94
N PHE A 457 -3.50 2.13 -9.75
CA PHE A 457 -4.88 2.42 -10.13
C PHE A 457 -5.03 2.99 -11.54
N LEU A 458 -3.93 3.30 -12.22
CA LEU A 458 -4.01 3.82 -13.58
C LEU A 458 -4.71 2.82 -14.51
N THR A 459 -5.42 3.35 -15.51
CA THR A 459 -6.09 2.51 -16.51
C THR A 459 -5.09 1.59 -17.19
N ARG A 460 -5.44 0.33 -17.41
CA ARG A 460 -4.56 -0.68 -17.97
C ARG A 460 -5.34 -1.62 -18.87
N ALA A 461 -4.63 -2.33 -19.74
CA ALA A 461 -5.12 -3.45 -20.52
C ALA A 461 -4.68 -4.80 -19.92
N PRO A 462 -5.37 -5.91 -20.24
CA PRO A 462 -4.86 -7.24 -19.97
C PRO A 462 -3.43 -7.41 -20.51
N GLY A 463 -2.54 -7.93 -19.67
CA GLY A 463 -1.12 -8.11 -19.99
C GLY A 463 -0.21 -6.93 -19.66
N ASP A 464 -0.75 -5.76 -19.25
CA ASP A 464 0.11 -4.66 -18.77
C ASP A 464 0.79 -5.01 -17.44
N ARG A 465 0.11 -5.78 -16.58
CA ARG A 465 0.72 -6.47 -15.43
C ARG A 465 1.08 -7.90 -15.84
N PRO A 466 2.31 -8.38 -15.58
CA PRO A 466 2.64 -9.77 -15.79
C PRO A 466 1.97 -10.66 -14.76
N HIS A 467 1.73 -11.93 -15.10
CA HIS A 467 1.39 -12.93 -14.08
C HIS A 467 2.53 -13.07 -13.07
N VAL A 468 2.19 -13.48 -11.83
CA VAL A 468 3.19 -13.82 -10.81
C VAL A 468 4.24 -14.79 -11.35
N MET A 469 3.81 -15.79 -12.13
CA MET A 469 4.68 -16.70 -12.86
C MET A 469 4.65 -16.36 -14.36
N PRO A 470 5.67 -15.70 -14.92
CA PRO A 470 5.74 -15.47 -16.35
C PRO A 470 5.96 -16.78 -17.11
N LYS A 471 5.34 -16.92 -18.29
CA LYS A 471 5.44 -18.14 -19.11
C LYS A 471 6.86 -18.33 -19.62
N GLY A 472 7.39 -19.56 -19.54
CA GLY A 472 8.75 -19.87 -20.01
C GLY A 472 9.85 -19.65 -18.98
N TRP A 473 9.49 -19.32 -17.73
CA TRP A 473 10.40 -19.06 -16.63
C TRP A 473 10.09 -19.96 -15.44
N TRP A 474 11.02 -20.84 -15.09
CA TRP A 474 10.83 -21.80 -13.99
C TRP A 474 11.42 -21.30 -12.67
N ASN A 475 12.40 -20.38 -12.71
CA ASN A 475 13.09 -19.85 -11.54
C ASN A 475 12.95 -18.34 -11.34
N LEU A 476 11.97 -17.71 -11.99
CA LEU A 476 11.66 -16.29 -11.87
C LEU A 476 10.19 -16.11 -11.51
N ALA A 477 9.91 -15.24 -10.53
CA ALA A 477 8.56 -14.82 -10.21
C ALA A 477 8.49 -13.31 -9.93
N PHE A 478 7.30 -12.74 -10.09
CA PHE A 478 6.98 -11.35 -9.77
C PHE A 478 6.07 -11.26 -8.55
N ALA A 479 6.29 -10.24 -7.71
CA ALA A 479 5.46 -9.96 -6.55
C ALA A 479 5.19 -8.46 -6.38
N GLY A 480 4.25 -8.12 -5.50
CA GLY A 480 3.89 -6.74 -5.20
C GLY A 480 2.65 -6.25 -5.95
N GLN A 481 2.48 -4.93 -6.04
CA GLN A 481 1.24 -4.29 -6.52
C GLN A 481 1.08 -4.34 -8.05
N PHE A 482 2.13 -4.67 -8.79
CA PHE A 482 2.16 -4.54 -10.25
C PHE A 482 2.23 -5.89 -10.99
N CYS A 483 2.06 -7.02 -10.30
CA CYS A 483 1.80 -8.32 -10.92
C CYS A 483 0.30 -8.65 -10.88
N GLU A 484 -0.16 -9.53 -11.75
CA GLU A 484 -1.57 -9.91 -11.90
C GLU A 484 -1.94 -11.05 -10.94
N LEU A 485 -2.92 -10.77 -10.07
CA LEU A 485 -3.67 -11.74 -9.29
C LEU A 485 -5.16 -11.54 -9.55
N SER A 486 -5.90 -12.64 -9.66
CA SER A 486 -7.35 -12.60 -9.79
C SER A 486 -8.03 -12.24 -8.47
N ASP A 487 -9.23 -11.64 -8.58
CA ASP A 487 -10.19 -11.40 -7.49
C ASP A 487 -9.73 -10.50 -6.31
N ASP A 488 -8.46 -10.10 -6.23
CA ASP A 488 -7.91 -9.26 -5.16
C ASP A 488 -7.59 -7.84 -5.63
N THR A 489 -7.42 -6.92 -4.68
CA THR A 489 -7.26 -5.47 -4.92
C THR A 489 -5.85 -4.99 -4.61
N VAL A 490 -5.24 -4.28 -5.56
CA VAL A 490 -3.95 -3.57 -5.36
C VAL A 490 -4.06 -2.46 -4.30
N PHE A 491 -2.97 -1.75 -4.00
CA PHE A 491 -2.89 -0.75 -2.93
C PHE A 491 -3.20 -1.31 -1.52
N THR A 492 -3.14 -2.64 -1.34
CA THR A 492 -3.33 -3.31 -0.06
C THR A 492 -2.08 -4.10 0.35
N VAL A 493 -1.86 -4.25 1.66
CA VAL A 493 -0.80 -5.14 2.16
C VAL A 493 -1.10 -6.60 1.78
N GLU A 494 -2.38 -6.97 1.79
CA GLU A 494 -2.86 -8.31 1.39
C GLU A 494 -2.39 -8.69 -0.01
N TYR A 495 -2.52 -7.81 -1.00
CA TYR A 495 -2.09 -8.13 -2.37
C TYR A 495 -0.59 -8.42 -2.47
N SER A 496 0.24 -7.69 -1.71
CA SER A 496 1.68 -7.92 -1.67
C SER A 496 2.04 -9.24 -0.98
N VAL A 497 1.35 -9.58 0.12
CA VAL A 497 1.58 -10.85 0.82
C VAL A 497 1.06 -12.03 0.00
N ARG A 498 -0.11 -11.89 -0.63
CA ARG A 498 -0.70 -12.91 -1.51
C ARG A 498 0.18 -13.19 -2.72
N SER A 499 0.67 -12.15 -3.41
CA SER A 499 1.56 -12.33 -4.57
C SER A 499 2.87 -13.02 -4.18
N ALA A 500 3.43 -12.66 -3.02
CA ALA A 500 4.59 -13.34 -2.47
C ALA A 500 4.32 -14.82 -2.14
N GLN A 501 3.16 -15.13 -1.53
CA GLN A 501 2.77 -16.51 -1.22
C GLN A 501 2.57 -17.33 -2.51
N THR A 502 1.88 -16.76 -3.50
CA THR A 502 1.70 -17.37 -4.83
C THR A 502 3.06 -17.65 -5.48
N ALA A 503 3.96 -16.67 -5.51
CA ALA A 503 5.29 -16.81 -6.11
C ALA A 503 6.06 -17.98 -5.48
N VAL A 504 6.11 -18.02 -4.15
CA VAL A 504 6.84 -19.07 -3.43
C VAL A 504 6.23 -20.45 -3.66
N TYR A 505 4.91 -20.58 -3.55
CA TYR A 505 4.23 -21.87 -3.70
C TYR A 505 4.39 -22.40 -5.13
N SER A 506 4.32 -21.53 -6.14
CA SER A 506 4.52 -21.91 -7.53
C SER A 506 5.98 -22.27 -7.85
N LEU A 507 6.96 -21.47 -7.43
CA LEU A 507 8.39 -21.74 -7.69
C LEU A 507 8.86 -23.05 -7.06
N LEU A 508 8.34 -23.36 -5.86
CA LEU A 508 8.67 -24.58 -5.13
C LEU A 508 7.75 -25.76 -5.48
N GLN A 509 6.74 -25.55 -6.35
CA GLN A 509 5.72 -26.54 -6.71
C GLN A 509 5.09 -27.22 -5.49
N LEU A 510 4.79 -26.44 -4.45
CA LEU A 510 4.14 -26.96 -3.25
C LEU A 510 2.71 -27.36 -3.58
N ASP A 511 2.24 -28.48 -3.03
CA ASP A 511 0.82 -28.87 -3.05
C ASP A 511 -0.01 -28.00 -2.08
N LYS A 512 0.02 -26.70 -2.31
CA LYS A 512 -0.63 -25.66 -1.52
C LYS A 512 -1.01 -24.49 -2.43
N ALA A 513 -2.10 -23.81 -2.06
CA ALA A 513 -2.47 -22.53 -2.64
C ALA A 513 -2.60 -21.48 -1.52
N PRO A 514 -2.39 -20.18 -1.82
CA PRO A 514 -2.76 -19.11 -0.90
C PRO A 514 -4.24 -19.21 -0.51
N PRO A 515 -4.63 -18.88 0.74
CA PRO A 515 -6.02 -18.87 1.16
C PRO A 515 -6.89 -18.05 0.19
N PRO A 516 -8.05 -18.54 -0.26
CA PRO A 516 -8.86 -17.86 -1.26
C PRO A 516 -9.31 -16.48 -0.77
N VAL A 517 -9.43 -15.53 -1.68
CA VAL A 517 -9.99 -14.20 -1.40
C VAL A 517 -11.40 -14.37 -0.85
N TYR A 518 -11.74 -13.64 0.21
CA TYR A 518 -13.09 -13.69 0.77
C TYR A 518 -14.12 -13.10 -0.19
N LYS A 519 -15.05 -13.95 -0.67
CA LYS A 519 -16.10 -13.59 -1.63
C LYS A 519 -17.39 -13.20 -0.91
N GLY A 520 -17.37 -12.05 -0.23
CA GLY A 520 -18.54 -11.54 0.51
C GLY A 520 -19.80 -11.41 -0.35
N HIS A 521 -19.64 -11.16 -1.66
CA HIS A 521 -20.74 -11.07 -2.63
C HIS A 521 -21.44 -12.41 -2.92
N HIS A 522 -20.92 -13.55 -2.46
CA HIS A 522 -21.64 -14.83 -2.52
C HIS A 522 -22.62 -15.03 -1.35
N ASN A 523 -22.58 -14.16 -0.33
CA ASN A 523 -23.47 -14.25 0.83
C ASN A 523 -24.68 -13.31 0.64
N PRO A 524 -25.92 -13.84 0.57
CA PRO A 524 -27.11 -13.02 0.31
C PRO A 524 -27.39 -12.00 1.43
N VAL A 525 -27.02 -12.30 2.68
CA VAL A 525 -27.16 -11.36 3.80
C VAL A 525 -26.19 -10.18 3.63
N VAL A 526 -24.97 -10.45 3.16
CA VAL A 526 -23.98 -9.40 2.88
C VAL A 526 -24.48 -8.51 1.74
N LEU A 527 -24.96 -9.11 0.64
CA LEU A 527 -25.50 -8.35 -0.50
C LEU A 527 -26.70 -7.49 -0.09
N TYR A 528 -27.64 -8.03 0.68
CA TYR A 528 -28.79 -7.27 1.18
C TYR A 528 -28.36 -6.07 2.01
N LYS A 529 -27.42 -6.25 2.95
CA LYS A 529 -26.91 -5.16 3.78
C LYS A 529 -26.17 -4.10 2.95
N ALA A 530 -25.37 -4.52 1.97
CA ALA A 530 -24.68 -3.61 1.08
C ALA A 530 -25.65 -2.81 0.21
N PHE A 531 -26.68 -3.46 -0.35
CA PHE A 531 -27.74 -2.80 -1.10
C PHE A 531 -28.48 -1.79 -0.22
N ALA A 532 -28.91 -2.18 0.98
CA ALA A 532 -29.58 -1.28 1.92
C ALA A 532 -28.72 -0.05 2.26
N ALA A 533 -27.39 -0.23 2.39
CA ALA A 533 -26.47 0.89 2.60
C ALA A 533 -26.42 1.85 1.40
N LEU A 534 -26.43 1.34 0.16
CA LEU A 534 -26.45 2.15 -1.07
C LEU A 534 -27.76 2.93 -1.29
N MET A 535 -28.84 2.52 -0.61
CA MET A 535 -30.14 3.19 -0.67
C MET A 535 -30.25 4.41 0.26
N ASN A 536 -29.37 4.51 1.26
CA ASN A 536 -29.26 5.65 2.18
C ASN A 536 -28.40 6.77 1.57
#